data_AF-X0PTS5-F1
#
_entry.id   AF-X0PTS5-F1
#
_cell.length_a   1.000
_cell.length_b   1.000
_cell.length_c   1.000
_cell.angle_alpha   90.00
_cell.angle_beta   90.00
_cell.angle_gamma   90.00
#
_symmetry.space_group_name_H-M   'P 1'
#
loop_
_entity.id
_entity.type
_entity.pdbx_description
1 polymer ?
#
loop_
_entity_poly.entity_id
_entity_poly.type
_entity_poly.pdbx_seq_one_letter_code
_entity_poly.pdbx_strand_id
1 'polypeptide(L)'
;MALQLAAVGAGDGLAAILAALASQQIARATVEALEDTRLVSFDAGQVRFVHPLVRTAALADLTPSRLRALHREMATVLTSPSQRERRAWRLSAAALGPDEETALALERAAELASGRGGYAGAALALERAAELSAHDGARAGRFYAGAEAARRAGQTEAALRLLTRSEAHTSDPALVAAIALTRGQIELLCGRAWVAHTVWQDGAPAVADVDPAMAAPAAAAAAAGAALAGYAASALELAQEVRSSSGHDPTITLITKIVTGWASHMLGRSFEQGLQELHSAVELLQSADFEVDTEWKVLAAFGLAWIGEGAPAQAILDPLVNRLRTEKSWGTCRWRCKSRLSPTAD
;
A
#
# COMPACT_ATOMS: atom_id res chain seq x y z
N MET A 1 -30.33 21.08 11.04
CA MET A 1 -29.12 20.93 11.88
C MET A 1 -28.88 19.48 12.34
N ALA A 2 -29.75 18.88 13.17
CA ALA A 2 -29.49 17.53 13.73
C ALA A 2 -29.37 16.43 12.66
N LEU A 3 -30.23 16.45 11.63
CA LEU A 3 -30.14 15.54 10.49
C LEU A 3 -28.81 15.70 9.72
N GLN A 4 -28.29 16.93 9.59
CA GLN A 4 -27.03 17.21 8.90
C GLN A 4 -25.82 16.70 9.71
N LEU A 5 -25.82 16.91 11.04
CA LEU A 5 -24.82 16.32 11.93
C LEU A 5 -24.85 14.80 11.90
N ALA A 6 -26.04 14.19 11.94
CA ALA A 6 -26.21 12.76 11.80
C ALA A 6 -25.68 12.25 10.44
N ALA A 7 -25.89 13.02 9.36
CA ALA A 7 -25.42 12.66 8.02
C ALA A 7 -23.88 12.72 7.90
N VAL A 8 -23.25 13.75 8.46
CA VAL A 8 -21.79 13.88 8.53
C VAL A 8 -21.21 12.79 9.43
N GLY A 9 -21.73 12.64 10.64
CA GLY A 9 -21.25 11.76 11.71
C GLY A 9 -21.69 10.30 11.65
N ALA A 10 -22.42 9.87 10.60
CA ALA A 10 -23.03 8.54 10.52
C ALA A 10 -22.09 7.37 10.87
N GLY A 11 -20.82 7.45 10.44
CA GLY A 11 -19.79 6.43 10.71
C GLY A 11 -19.02 6.59 12.03
N ASP A 12 -19.31 7.62 12.82
CA ASP A 12 -18.64 7.89 14.11
C ASP A 12 -19.42 7.34 15.32
N GLY A 13 -20.67 6.94 15.09
CA GLY A 13 -21.60 6.42 16.10
C GLY A 13 -22.42 7.51 16.80
N LEU A 14 -23.51 7.08 17.45
CA LEU A 14 -24.47 7.93 18.13
C LEU A 14 -23.84 8.77 19.25
N ALA A 15 -22.90 8.19 20.00
CA ALA A 15 -22.23 8.90 21.09
C ALA A 15 -21.49 10.16 20.61
N ALA A 16 -20.80 10.08 19.46
CA ALA A 16 -20.12 11.22 18.87
C ALA A 16 -21.12 12.28 18.38
N ILE A 17 -22.23 11.86 17.77
CA ILE A 17 -23.28 12.79 17.31
C ILE A 17 -23.95 13.50 18.48
N LEU A 18 -24.27 12.79 19.56
CA LEU A 18 -24.82 13.39 20.78
C LEU A 18 -23.85 14.39 21.41
N ALA A 19 -22.56 14.06 21.47
CA ALA A 19 -21.54 14.99 21.95
C ALA A 19 -21.43 16.24 21.05
N ALA A 20 -21.51 16.09 19.72
CA ALA A 20 -21.46 17.21 18.78
C ALA A 20 -22.71 18.10 18.90
N LEU A 21 -23.90 17.52 19.08
CA LEU A 21 -25.14 18.25 19.33
C LEU A 21 -25.06 19.04 20.65
N ALA A 22 -24.56 18.41 21.71
CA ALA A 22 -24.36 19.07 23.01
C ALA A 22 -23.38 20.25 22.92
N SER A 23 -22.29 20.11 22.15
CA SER A 23 -21.33 21.21 21.91
C SER A 23 -21.95 22.43 21.21
N GLN A 24 -23.06 22.23 20.49
CA GLN A 24 -23.85 23.30 19.85
C GLN A 24 -25.09 23.69 20.64
N GLN A 25 -25.22 23.24 21.89
CA GLN A 25 -26.38 23.51 22.75
C GLN A 25 -27.71 23.03 22.13
N ILE A 26 -27.65 22.00 21.29
CA ILE A 26 -28.84 21.38 20.68
C ILE A 26 -29.33 20.28 21.62
N ALA A 27 -30.60 20.37 22.01
CA ALA A 27 -31.21 19.45 22.95
C ALA A 27 -31.24 18.01 22.42
N ARG A 28 -31.05 17.04 23.32
CA ARG A 28 -31.15 15.61 23.00
C ARG A 28 -32.52 15.23 22.42
N ALA A 29 -33.58 15.91 22.85
CA ALA A 29 -34.94 15.74 22.30
C ALA A 29 -35.02 15.94 20.78
N THR A 30 -34.07 16.67 20.17
CA THR A 30 -34.00 16.80 18.70
C THR A 30 -33.61 15.49 18.01
N VAL A 31 -32.92 14.57 18.69
CA VAL A 31 -32.61 13.23 18.17
C VAL A 31 -33.86 12.35 18.20
N GLU A 32 -34.64 12.40 19.28
CA GLU A 32 -35.94 11.70 19.40
C GLU A 32 -36.90 12.20 18.31
N ALA A 33 -37.03 13.52 18.16
CA ALA A 33 -37.83 14.12 17.09
C ALA A 33 -37.35 13.74 15.69
N LEU A 34 -36.05 13.50 15.50
CA LEU A 34 -35.50 13.04 14.22
C LEU A 34 -35.84 11.56 13.96
N GLU A 35 -35.82 10.73 14.99
CA GLU A 35 -36.23 9.33 14.91
C GLU A 35 -37.74 9.20 14.60
N ASP A 36 -38.57 10.07 15.18
CA ASP A 36 -40.02 10.12 14.93
C ASP A 36 -40.36 10.41 13.45
N THR A 37 -39.47 11.08 12.71
CA THR A 37 -39.66 11.30 11.26
C THR A 37 -39.57 10.01 10.44
N ARG A 38 -39.05 8.92 11.03
CA ARG A 38 -38.74 7.64 10.35
C ARG A 38 -37.79 7.77 9.17
N LEU A 39 -37.02 8.86 9.10
CA LEU A 39 -35.96 9.04 8.11
C LEU A 39 -34.61 8.47 8.58
N VAL A 40 -34.42 8.47 9.90
CA VAL A 40 -33.22 8.00 10.58
C VAL A 40 -33.66 7.13 11.75
N SER A 41 -32.93 6.06 12.02
CA SER A 41 -33.07 5.25 13.24
C SER A 41 -31.75 5.17 13.99
N PHE A 42 -31.85 5.08 15.31
CA PHE A 42 -30.70 5.00 16.20
C PHE A 42 -30.70 3.63 16.91
N ASP A 43 -29.93 2.68 16.37
CA ASP A 43 -29.90 1.29 16.85
C ASP A 43 -28.48 0.88 17.26
N ALA A 44 -28.34 0.20 18.39
CA ALA A 44 -27.06 -0.30 18.93
C ALA A 44 -25.93 0.75 18.95
N GLY A 45 -26.27 2.01 19.21
CA GLY A 45 -25.31 3.13 19.20
C GLY A 45 -24.83 3.56 17.82
N GLN A 46 -25.50 3.11 16.74
CA GLN A 46 -25.23 3.48 15.36
C GLN A 46 -26.38 4.31 14.78
N VAL A 47 -26.06 5.08 13.75
CA VAL A 47 -27.04 5.85 12.99
C VAL A 47 -27.31 5.16 11.68
N ARG A 48 -28.57 4.82 11.42
CA ARG A 48 -29.00 4.23 10.15
C ARG A 48 -29.98 5.16 9.46
N PHE A 49 -29.70 5.44 8.20
CA PHE A 49 -30.65 6.15 7.34
C PHE A 49 -31.56 5.12 6.71
N VAL A 50 -32.87 5.29 6.84
CA VAL A 50 -33.86 4.35 6.30
C VAL A 50 -33.70 4.19 4.79
N HIS A 51 -33.34 5.27 4.11
CA HIS A 51 -32.95 5.23 2.70
C HIS A 51 -31.62 5.97 2.47
N PRO A 52 -30.66 5.42 1.70
CA PRO A 52 -29.36 6.05 1.45
C PRO A 52 -29.47 7.49 0.91
N LEU A 53 -30.53 7.78 0.14
CA LEU A 53 -30.77 9.12 -0.42
C LEU A 53 -31.09 10.18 0.64
N VAL A 54 -31.61 9.82 1.83
CA VAL A 54 -31.86 10.78 2.91
C VAL A 54 -30.55 11.41 3.35
N ARG A 55 -29.51 10.58 3.54
CA ARG A 55 -28.17 11.06 3.88
C ARG A 55 -27.61 11.94 2.76
N THR A 56 -27.74 11.50 1.51
CA THR A 56 -27.28 12.27 0.35
C THR A 56 -27.98 13.63 0.26
N ALA A 57 -29.30 13.69 0.43
CA ALA A 57 -30.07 14.93 0.41
C ALA A 57 -29.68 15.86 1.56
N ALA A 58 -29.52 15.33 2.78
CA ALA A 58 -29.07 16.10 3.93
C ALA A 58 -27.67 16.69 3.75
N LEU A 59 -26.78 15.99 3.03
CA LEU A 59 -25.45 16.51 2.69
C LEU A 59 -25.50 17.50 1.51
N ALA A 60 -26.35 17.27 0.51
CA ALA A 60 -26.50 18.13 -0.66
C ALA A 60 -27.09 19.51 -0.32
N ASP A 61 -27.89 19.59 0.73
CA ASP A 61 -28.45 20.84 1.27
C ASP A 61 -27.39 21.73 1.98
N LEU A 62 -26.21 21.19 2.27
CA LEU A 62 -25.14 21.94 2.94
C LEU A 62 -24.33 22.76 1.95
N THR A 63 -24.10 24.03 2.30
CA THR A 63 -23.03 24.80 1.68
C THR A 63 -21.66 24.19 2.00
N PRO A 64 -20.63 24.34 1.13
CA PRO A 64 -19.30 23.81 1.40
C PRO A 64 -18.69 24.33 2.71
N SER A 65 -18.96 25.60 3.07
CA SER A 65 -18.49 26.17 4.35
C SER A 65 -19.16 25.53 5.56
N ARG A 66 -20.47 25.24 5.49
CA ARG A 66 -21.18 24.55 6.57
C ARG A 66 -20.73 23.10 6.69
N LEU A 67 -20.54 22.39 5.58
CA LEU A 67 -20.03 21.01 5.61
C LEU A 67 -18.65 20.94 6.31
N ARG A 68 -17.73 21.83 5.98
CA ARG A 68 -16.43 21.92 6.68
C ARG A 68 -16.58 22.26 8.16
N ALA A 69 -17.53 23.11 8.54
CA ALA A 69 -17.80 23.43 9.93
C ALA A 69 -18.29 22.20 10.71
N LEU A 70 -19.23 21.44 10.15
CA LEU A 70 -19.71 20.19 10.76
C LEU A 70 -18.59 19.15 10.90
N HIS A 71 -17.69 19.05 9.92
CA HIS A 71 -16.50 18.19 10.02
C HIS A 71 -15.57 18.60 11.18
N ARG A 72 -15.32 19.91 11.37
CA ARG A 72 -14.55 20.41 12.53
C ARG A 72 -15.23 20.09 13.85
N GLU A 73 -16.53 20.36 13.95
CA GLU A 73 -17.33 20.07 15.13
C GLU A 73 -17.24 18.58 15.49
N MET A 74 -17.43 17.68 14.51
CA MET A 74 -17.27 16.24 14.70
C MET A 74 -15.85 15.85 15.12
N ALA A 75 -14.81 16.50 14.57
CA ALA A 75 -13.44 16.24 14.99
C ALA A 75 -13.18 16.58 16.47
N THR A 76 -13.81 17.65 16.98
CA THR A 76 -13.59 18.09 18.38
C THR A 76 -14.09 17.09 19.42
N VAL A 77 -15.11 16.30 19.08
CA VAL A 77 -15.74 15.34 20.00
C VAL A 77 -15.14 13.94 19.92
N LEU A 78 -14.24 13.70 18.96
CA LEU A 78 -13.52 12.44 18.77
C LEU A 78 -12.20 12.45 19.57
N THR A 79 -12.30 12.27 20.88
CA THR A 79 -11.17 12.47 21.82
C THR A 79 -10.46 11.19 22.23
N SER A 80 -11.06 10.01 22.04
CA SER A 80 -10.44 8.76 22.52
C SER A 80 -9.27 8.30 21.64
N PRO A 81 -8.28 7.55 22.19
CA PRO A 81 -7.20 6.98 21.40
C PRO A 81 -7.65 6.09 20.23
N SER A 82 -8.78 5.40 20.38
CA SER A 82 -9.40 4.55 19.35
C SER A 82 -10.17 5.33 18.28
N GLN A 83 -10.38 6.63 18.48
CA GLN A 83 -11.05 7.53 17.53
C GLN A 83 -10.06 8.37 16.70
N ARG A 84 -8.74 8.28 16.97
CA ARG A 84 -7.71 9.12 16.33
C ARG A 84 -7.76 9.11 14.81
N GLU A 85 -7.91 7.94 14.20
CA GLU A 85 -8.04 7.80 12.74
C GLU A 85 -9.28 8.51 12.21
N ARG A 86 -10.46 8.28 12.81
CA ARG A 86 -11.70 8.98 12.43
C ARG A 86 -11.55 10.50 12.58
N ARG A 87 -10.94 10.97 13.68
CA ARG A 87 -10.65 12.39 13.90
C ARG A 87 -9.78 12.98 12.80
N ALA A 88 -8.69 12.30 12.41
CA ALA A 88 -7.81 12.76 11.34
C ALA A 88 -8.57 12.92 10.00
N TRP A 89 -9.45 11.98 9.67
CA TRP A 89 -10.33 12.08 8.50
C TRP A 89 -11.37 13.19 8.60
N ARG A 90 -11.88 13.49 9.80
CA ARG A 90 -12.78 14.65 10.01
C ARG A 90 -12.04 15.97 9.82
N LEU A 91 -10.83 16.11 10.36
CA LEU A 91 -10.01 17.30 10.15
C LEU A 91 -9.63 17.48 8.68
N SER A 92 -9.27 16.40 7.98
CA SER A 92 -8.87 16.46 6.56
C SER A 92 -10.02 16.86 5.63
N ALA A 93 -11.26 16.48 5.95
CA ALA A 93 -12.46 16.91 5.25
C ALA A 93 -12.85 18.37 5.55
N ALA A 94 -12.36 18.94 6.66
CA ALA A 94 -12.56 20.32 7.03
C ALA A 94 -11.50 21.28 6.47
N ALA A 95 -10.33 20.77 6.08
CA ALA A 95 -9.22 21.57 5.55
C ALA A 95 -9.56 22.20 4.20
N LEU A 96 -9.21 23.47 4.02
CA LEU A 96 -9.42 24.22 2.76
C LEU A 96 -8.15 24.30 1.90
N GLY A 97 -6.97 24.14 2.52
CA GLY A 97 -5.66 24.20 1.89
C GLY A 97 -4.65 23.41 2.72
N PRO A 98 -3.35 23.71 2.60
CA PRO A 98 -2.33 23.07 3.41
C PRO A 98 -2.61 23.17 4.91
N ASP A 99 -2.47 22.05 5.61
CA ASP A 99 -2.67 21.87 7.04
C ASP A 99 -1.74 20.75 7.51
N GLU A 100 -0.56 21.14 7.98
CA GLU A 100 0.51 20.21 8.36
C GLU A 100 0.16 19.39 9.61
N GLU A 101 -0.61 19.95 10.55
CA GLU A 101 -1.07 19.22 11.74
C GLU A 101 -2.00 18.08 11.34
N THR A 102 -2.94 18.35 10.43
CA THR A 102 -3.82 17.32 9.88
C THR A 102 -3.06 16.30 9.03
N ALA A 103 -2.04 16.72 8.26
CA ALA A 103 -1.18 15.81 7.51
C ALA A 103 -0.45 14.81 8.43
N LEU A 104 0.16 15.30 9.52
CA LEU A 104 0.82 14.46 10.53
C LEU A 104 -0.17 13.55 11.29
N ALA A 105 -1.42 13.98 11.47
CA ALA A 105 -2.45 13.13 12.06
C ALA A 105 -2.85 11.97 11.14
N LEU A 106 -2.94 12.22 9.82
CA LEU A 106 -3.20 11.19 8.81
C LEU A 106 -2.03 10.22 8.63
N GLU A 107 -0.79 10.73 8.68
CA GLU A 107 0.42 9.89 8.62
C GLU A 107 0.46 8.89 9.77
N ARG A 108 0.22 9.34 11.01
CA ARG A 108 0.09 8.43 12.18
C ARG A 108 -1.08 7.47 12.05
N ALA A 109 -2.19 7.88 11.43
CA ALA A 109 -3.30 6.97 11.15
C ALA A 109 -2.91 5.90 10.13
N ALA A 110 -2.09 6.25 9.13
CA ALA A 110 -1.56 5.33 8.15
C ALA A 110 -0.60 4.30 8.78
N GLU A 111 0.27 4.73 9.70
CA GLU A 111 1.14 3.82 10.46
C GLU A 111 0.33 2.77 11.24
N LEU A 112 -0.72 3.21 11.94
CA LEU A 112 -1.63 2.32 12.67
C LEU A 112 -2.40 1.39 11.74
N ALA A 113 -2.77 1.85 10.55
CA ALA A 113 -3.44 1.03 9.54
C ALA A 113 -2.49 -0.03 8.97
N SER A 114 -1.26 0.35 8.61
CA SER A 114 -0.21 -0.55 8.14
C SER A 114 0.15 -1.61 9.18
N GLY A 115 0.27 -1.24 10.46
CA GLY A 115 0.59 -2.15 11.56
C GLY A 115 -0.44 -3.28 11.78
N ARG A 116 -1.65 -3.16 11.21
CA ARG A 116 -2.69 -4.21 11.21
C ARG A 116 -2.99 -4.76 9.81
N GLY A 117 -2.10 -4.56 8.84
CA GLY A 117 -2.24 -5.04 7.46
C GLY A 117 -3.18 -4.22 6.56
N GLY A 118 -3.66 -3.07 7.03
CA GLY A 118 -4.59 -2.18 6.34
C GLY A 118 -3.95 -1.25 5.32
N TYR A 119 -3.11 -1.78 4.42
CA TYR A 119 -2.29 -0.98 3.51
C TYR A 119 -3.08 -0.11 2.53
N ALA A 120 -4.25 -0.56 2.08
CA ALA A 120 -5.12 0.26 1.22
C ALA A 120 -5.62 1.53 1.93
N GLY A 121 -5.97 1.43 3.21
CA GLY A 121 -6.35 2.57 4.03
C GLY A 121 -5.17 3.49 4.32
N ALA A 122 -3.99 2.91 4.57
CA ALA A 122 -2.75 3.65 4.76
C ALA A 122 -2.38 4.47 3.51
N ALA A 123 -2.48 3.89 2.31
CA ALA A 123 -2.24 4.57 1.05
C ALA A 123 -3.14 5.80 0.87
N LEU A 124 -4.45 5.65 1.13
CA LEU A 124 -5.41 6.76 1.07
C LEU A 124 -5.09 7.86 2.09
N ALA A 125 -4.71 7.48 3.32
CA ALA A 125 -4.36 8.44 4.35
C ALA A 125 -3.08 9.22 3.99
N LEU A 126 -2.06 8.55 3.45
CA LEU A 126 -0.79 9.15 3.03
C LEU A 126 -0.94 10.04 1.78
N GLU A 127 -1.73 9.62 0.80
CA GLU A 127 -2.09 10.47 -0.36
C GLU A 127 -2.76 11.76 0.13
N ARG A 128 -3.72 11.65 1.06
CA ARG A 128 -4.38 12.82 1.63
C ARG A 128 -3.46 13.67 2.50
N ALA A 129 -2.53 13.05 3.24
CA ALA A 129 -1.54 13.76 4.04
C ALA A 129 -0.61 14.59 3.14
N ALA A 130 -0.15 14.02 2.04
CA ALA A 130 0.68 14.71 1.04
C ALA A 130 -0.05 15.93 0.44
N GLU A 131 -1.33 15.79 0.10
CA GLU A 131 -2.17 16.90 -0.40
C GLU A 131 -2.33 18.06 0.58
N LEU A 132 -2.29 17.77 1.88
CA LEU A 132 -2.38 18.76 2.94
C LEU A 132 -1.00 19.27 3.41
N SER A 133 0.09 18.73 2.87
CA SER A 133 1.45 19.15 3.26
C SER A 133 1.78 20.52 2.67
N ALA A 134 2.42 21.39 3.46
CA ALA A 134 2.82 22.72 2.98
C ALA A 134 4.16 22.71 2.23
N HIS A 135 5.07 21.82 2.64
CA HIS A 135 6.44 21.74 2.12
C HIS A 135 6.60 20.61 1.11
N ASP A 136 7.24 20.88 -0.03
CA ASP A 136 7.40 19.92 -1.12
C ASP A 136 8.15 18.65 -0.69
N GLY A 137 9.20 18.76 0.14
CA GLY A 137 9.91 17.59 0.67
C GLY A 137 9.02 16.64 1.49
N ALA A 138 8.20 17.20 2.40
CA ALA A 138 7.25 16.41 3.19
C ALA A 138 6.13 15.84 2.31
N ARG A 139 5.67 16.62 1.31
CA ARG A 139 4.68 16.18 0.33
C ARG A 139 5.18 15.01 -0.50
N ALA A 140 6.42 15.08 -1.02
CA ALA A 140 7.03 14.01 -1.79
C ALA A 140 7.22 12.74 -0.93
N GLY A 141 7.79 12.89 0.26
CA GLY A 141 7.96 11.76 1.19
C GLY A 141 6.65 11.03 1.50
N ARG A 142 5.56 11.77 1.73
CA ARG A 142 4.23 11.19 1.97
C ARG A 142 3.62 10.55 0.73
N PHE A 143 3.79 11.12 -0.46
CA PHE A 143 3.37 10.45 -1.70
C PHE A 143 4.14 9.15 -1.92
N TYR A 144 5.44 9.14 -1.69
CA TYR A 144 6.25 7.91 -1.78
C TYR A 144 5.82 6.85 -0.76
N ALA A 145 5.63 7.22 0.50
CA ALA A 145 5.12 6.30 1.52
C ALA A 145 3.73 5.76 1.15
N GLY A 146 2.85 6.61 0.58
CA GLY A 146 1.56 6.21 0.06
C GLY A 146 1.69 5.22 -1.11
N ALA A 147 2.68 5.40 -1.98
CA ALA A 147 2.96 4.49 -3.08
C ALA A 147 3.41 3.11 -2.58
N GLU A 148 4.30 3.06 -1.58
CA GLU A 148 4.72 1.81 -0.93
C GLU A 148 3.52 1.09 -0.28
N ALA A 149 2.66 1.82 0.44
CA ALA A 149 1.44 1.25 0.98
C ALA A 149 0.51 0.72 -0.12
N ALA A 150 0.33 1.46 -1.21
CA ALA A 150 -0.48 1.01 -2.35
C ALA A 150 0.13 -0.24 -3.03
N ARG A 151 1.45 -0.31 -3.17
CA ARG A 151 2.18 -1.50 -3.68
C ARG A 151 1.90 -2.72 -2.81
N ARG A 152 2.08 -2.59 -1.49
CA ARG A 152 1.78 -3.67 -0.52
C ARG A 152 0.31 -4.08 -0.51
N ALA A 153 -0.59 -3.14 -0.82
CA ALA A 153 -2.02 -3.42 -1.01
C ALA A 153 -2.37 -4.08 -2.37
N GLY A 154 -1.41 -4.25 -3.28
CA GLY A 154 -1.63 -4.74 -4.65
C GLY A 154 -2.28 -3.73 -5.59
N GLN A 155 -2.35 -2.45 -5.21
CA GLN A 155 -2.97 -1.36 -5.97
C GLN A 155 -1.97 -0.69 -6.91
N THR A 156 -1.43 -1.47 -7.86
CA THR A 156 -0.37 -1.06 -8.79
C THR A 156 -0.61 0.30 -9.46
N GLU A 157 -1.81 0.55 -9.98
CA GLU A 157 -2.12 1.80 -10.68
C GLU A 157 -2.06 3.01 -9.72
N ALA A 158 -2.55 2.85 -8.50
CA ALA A 158 -2.45 3.87 -7.47
C ALA A 158 -0.98 4.09 -7.06
N ALA A 159 -0.21 3.01 -6.88
CA ALA A 159 1.20 3.11 -6.53
C ALA A 159 1.99 3.88 -7.60
N LEU A 160 1.85 3.54 -8.88
CA LEU A 160 2.53 4.24 -9.98
C LEU A 160 2.12 5.71 -10.08
N ARG A 161 0.83 6.03 -9.90
CA ARG A 161 0.34 7.41 -9.85
C ARG A 161 0.99 8.19 -8.71
N LEU A 162 1.08 7.60 -7.52
CA LEU A 162 1.66 8.21 -6.33
C LEU A 162 3.17 8.41 -6.46
N LEU A 163 3.89 7.46 -7.08
CA LEU A 163 5.32 7.65 -7.41
C LEU A 163 5.53 8.86 -8.33
N THR A 164 4.73 8.98 -9.39
CA THR A 164 4.80 10.15 -10.29
C THR A 164 4.47 11.46 -9.56
N ARG A 165 3.52 11.46 -8.61
CA ARG A 165 3.24 12.63 -7.78
C ARG A 165 4.42 12.95 -6.85
N SER A 166 5.06 11.95 -6.26
CA SER A 166 6.24 12.14 -5.41
C SER A 166 7.39 12.78 -6.18
N GLU A 167 7.68 12.24 -7.36
CA GLU A 167 8.74 12.69 -8.27
C GLU A 167 8.57 14.16 -8.67
N ALA A 168 7.34 14.62 -8.89
CA ALA A 168 7.04 16.01 -9.21
C ALA A 168 7.34 17.03 -8.08
N HIS A 169 7.55 16.56 -6.84
CA HIS A 169 7.77 17.40 -5.66
C HIS A 169 9.14 17.18 -5.01
N THR A 170 10.05 16.42 -5.62
CA THR A 170 11.37 16.17 -5.05
C THR A 170 12.49 16.40 -6.04
N SER A 171 13.60 16.93 -5.53
CA SER A 171 14.92 16.91 -6.19
C SER A 171 15.94 16.19 -5.32
N ASP A 172 15.51 15.59 -4.20
CA ASP A 172 16.36 14.80 -3.32
C ASP A 172 16.80 13.53 -4.06
N PRO A 173 18.10 13.38 -4.36
CA PRO A 173 18.61 12.22 -5.08
C PRO A 173 18.25 10.88 -4.42
N ALA A 174 18.16 10.83 -3.09
CA ALA A 174 17.85 9.60 -2.36
C ALA A 174 16.40 9.16 -2.62
N LEU A 175 15.47 10.13 -2.60
CA LEU A 175 14.07 9.86 -2.87
C LEU A 175 13.83 9.55 -4.35
N VAL A 176 14.54 10.22 -5.27
CA VAL A 176 14.49 9.90 -6.72
C VAL A 176 14.94 8.46 -6.98
N ALA A 177 16.05 8.06 -6.37
CA ALA A 177 16.56 6.69 -6.39
C ALA A 177 15.51 5.69 -5.86
N ALA A 178 14.93 5.95 -4.70
CA ALA A 178 13.90 5.10 -4.10
C ALA A 178 12.64 4.97 -4.98
N ILE A 179 12.20 6.08 -5.60
CA ILE A 179 11.09 6.09 -6.56
C ILE A 179 11.39 5.19 -7.78
N ALA A 180 12.58 5.31 -8.36
CA ALA A 180 12.98 4.48 -9.50
C ALA A 180 13.02 2.99 -9.14
N LEU A 181 13.57 2.65 -7.98
CA LEU A 181 13.61 1.26 -7.49
C LEU A 181 12.21 0.68 -7.32
N THR A 182 11.32 1.36 -6.58
CA THR A 182 9.94 0.92 -6.41
C THR A 182 9.19 0.84 -7.74
N ARG A 183 9.39 1.80 -8.65
CA ARG A 183 8.76 1.79 -9.98
C ARG A 183 9.15 0.53 -10.74
N GLY A 184 10.44 0.19 -10.79
CA GLY A 184 10.91 -1.03 -11.43
C GLY A 184 10.32 -2.30 -10.81
N GLN A 185 10.16 -2.36 -9.48
CA GLN A 185 9.57 -3.52 -8.80
C GLN A 185 8.11 -3.73 -9.24
N ILE A 186 7.34 -2.65 -9.27
CA ILE A 186 5.94 -2.68 -9.70
C ILE A 186 5.80 -3.10 -11.17
N GLU A 187 6.68 -2.60 -12.03
CA GLU A 187 6.72 -2.94 -13.46
C GLU A 187 7.06 -4.42 -13.68
N LEU A 188 8.05 -4.93 -12.93
CA LEU A 188 8.45 -6.34 -12.96
C LEU A 188 7.28 -7.26 -12.61
N LEU A 189 6.61 -6.98 -11.49
CA LEU A 189 5.45 -7.74 -11.03
C LEU A 189 4.26 -7.69 -11.99
N CYS A 190 4.15 -6.62 -12.76
CA CYS A 190 3.13 -6.48 -13.81
C CYS A 190 3.47 -7.22 -15.11
N GLY A 191 4.60 -7.95 -15.15
CA GLY A 191 5.08 -8.66 -16.34
C GLY A 191 5.72 -7.75 -17.37
N ARG A 192 6.08 -6.51 -17.02
CA ARG A 192 6.79 -5.56 -17.90
C ARG A 192 8.27 -5.54 -17.55
N ALA A 193 8.89 -6.72 -17.58
CA ALA A 193 10.26 -6.94 -17.13
C ALA A 193 11.30 -6.09 -17.90
N TRP A 194 11.06 -5.81 -19.19
CA TRP A 194 11.93 -4.93 -19.98
C TRP A 194 11.91 -3.48 -19.46
N VAL A 195 10.75 -2.97 -18.99
CA VAL A 195 10.65 -1.63 -18.39
C VAL A 195 11.36 -1.60 -17.04
N ALA A 196 11.16 -2.64 -16.22
CA ALA A 196 11.86 -2.76 -14.95
C ALA A 196 13.38 -2.78 -15.13
N HIS A 197 13.86 -3.55 -16.12
CA HIS A 197 15.27 -3.62 -16.47
C HIS A 197 15.84 -2.25 -16.85
N THR A 198 15.20 -1.49 -17.75
CA THR A 198 15.70 -0.16 -18.14
C THR A 198 15.70 0.80 -16.96
N VAL A 199 14.61 0.85 -16.18
CA VAL A 199 14.50 1.73 -15.01
C VAL A 199 15.59 1.44 -13.98
N TRP A 200 15.86 0.17 -13.70
CA TRP A 200 16.89 -0.20 -12.72
C TRP A 200 18.31 -0.06 -13.23
N GLN A 201 18.57 -0.34 -14.52
CA GLN A 201 19.89 -0.09 -15.11
C GLN A 201 20.26 1.38 -15.06
N ASP A 202 19.31 2.26 -15.40
CA ASP A 202 19.55 3.70 -15.41
C ASP A 202 19.60 4.28 -13.98
N GLY A 203 18.78 3.74 -13.07
CA GLY A 203 18.61 4.27 -11.72
C GLY A 203 19.59 3.73 -10.67
N ALA A 204 20.06 2.49 -10.78
CA ALA A 204 20.92 1.86 -9.77
C ALA A 204 22.25 2.59 -9.52
N PRO A 205 22.97 3.10 -10.54
CA PRO A 205 24.19 3.87 -10.29
C PRO A 205 23.94 5.13 -9.47
N ALA A 206 22.87 5.87 -9.78
CA ALA A 206 22.49 7.08 -9.06
C ALA A 206 22.10 6.80 -7.60
N VAL A 207 21.54 5.62 -7.31
CA VAL A 207 21.26 5.18 -5.93
C VAL A 207 22.56 5.03 -5.15
N ALA A 208 23.56 4.36 -5.75
CA ALA A 208 24.84 4.07 -5.10
C ALA A 208 25.64 5.34 -4.75
N ASP A 209 25.55 6.37 -5.57
CA ASP A 209 26.21 7.66 -5.34
C ASP A 209 25.64 8.41 -4.12
N VAL A 210 24.37 8.14 -3.77
CA VAL A 210 23.64 8.88 -2.74
C VAL A 210 23.55 8.11 -1.43
N ASP A 211 23.25 6.82 -1.52
CA ASP A 211 23.19 5.92 -0.40
C ASP A 211 23.93 4.61 -0.74
N PRO A 212 25.21 4.50 -0.34
CA PRO A 212 26.00 3.29 -0.55
C PRO A 212 25.35 2.03 0.02
N ALA A 213 24.50 2.14 1.06
CA ALA A 213 23.80 0.99 1.61
C ALA A 213 22.70 0.46 0.66
N MET A 214 22.17 1.31 -0.22
CA MET A 214 21.14 0.95 -1.21
C MET A 214 21.72 0.50 -2.55
N ALA A 215 23.04 0.61 -2.75
CA ALA A 215 23.72 0.16 -3.97
C ALA A 215 23.50 -1.34 -4.24
N ALA A 216 23.73 -2.18 -3.23
CA ALA A 216 23.60 -3.62 -3.38
C ALA A 216 22.13 -4.09 -3.59
N PRO A 217 21.13 -3.59 -2.84
CA PRO A 217 19.72 -3.84 -3.14
C PRO A 217 19.31 -3.40 -4.55
N ALA A 218 19.77 -2.23 -5.00
CA ALA A 218 19.49 -1.70 -6.34
C ALA A 218 20.07 -2.59 -7.45
N ALA A 219 21.33 -2.99 -7.30
CA ALA A 219 22.00 -3.88 -8.25
C ALA A 219 21.41 -5.30 -8.25
N ALA A 220 21.00 -5.83 -7.09
CA ALA A 220 20.28 -7.09 -7.00
C ALA A 220 18.93 -7.03 -7.74
N ALA A 221 18.20 -5.93 -7.61
CA ALA A 221 16.97 -5.70 -8.36
C ALA A 221 17.23 -5.60 -9.87
N ALA A 222 18.27 -4.87 -10.29
CA ALA A 222 18.67 -4.78 -11.69
C ALA A 222 19.01 -6.16 -12.29
N ALA A 223 19.71 -7.02 -11.54
CA ALA A 223 20.01 -8.39 -11.93
C ALA A 223 18.73 -9.23 -12.12
N ALA A 224 17.75 -9.09 -11.22
CA ALA A 224 16.45 -9.74 -11.35
C ALA A 224 15.65 -9.24 -12.57
N GLY A 225 15.66 -7.93 -12.82
CA GLY A 225 15.06 -7.34 -14.02
C GLY A 225 15.69 -7.87 -15.31
N ALA A 226 17.02 -7.94 -15.37
CA ALA A 226 17.76 -8.51 -16.49
C ALA A 226 17.37 -9.97 -16.75
N ALA A 227 17.31 -10.80 -15.69
CA ALA A 227 16.93 -12.21 -15.81
C ALA A 227 15.53 -12.37 -16.41
N LEU A 228 14.55 -11.63 -15.88
CA LEU A 228 13.15 -11.72 -16.32
C LEU A 228 12.89 -11.07 -17.68
N ALA A 229 13.74 -10.13 -18.10
CA ALA A 229 13.72 -9.58 -19.45
C ALA A 229 14.44 -10.48 -20.48
N GLY A 230 15.05 -11.59 -20.05
CA GLY A 230 15.75 -12.55 -20.91
C GLY A 230 17.23 -12.23 -21.16
N TYR A 231 17.79 -11.20 -20.51
CA TYR A 231 19.21 -10.85 -20.56
C TYR A 231 20.03 -11.72 -19.60
N ALA A 232 19.95 -13.05 -19.77
CA ALA A 232 20.48 -14.02 -18.81
C ALA A 232 21.99 -13.87 -18.57
N ALA A 233 22.79 -13.56 -19.59
CA ALA A 233 24.24 -13.35 -19.42
C ALA A 233 24.53 -12.15 -18.51
N SER A 234 23.92 -11.00 -18.79
CA SER A 234 24.04 -9.79 -17.97
C SER A 234 23.51 -9.98 -16.56
N ALA A 235 22.41 -10.73 -16.41
CA ALA A 235 21.85 -11.04 -15.10
C ALA A 235 22.80 -11.87 -14.23
N LEU A 236 23.49 -12.85 -14.83
CA LEU A 236 24.48 -13.68 -14.15
C LEU A 236 25.70 -12.87 -13.73
N GLU A 237 26.23 -12.02 -14.61
CA GLU A 237 27.35 -11.13 -14.32
C GLU A 237 27.03 -10.19 -13.16
N LEU A 238 25.88 -9.50 -13.22
CA LEU A 238 25.42 -8.61 -12.15
C LEU A 238 25.22 -9.35 -10.83
N ALA A 239 24.61 -10.54 -10.85
CA ALA A 239 24.39 -11.30 -9.61
C ALA A 239 25.71 -11.73 -8.95
N GLN A 240 26.74 -12.07 -9.74
CA GLN A 240 28.07 -12.41 -9.24
C GLN A 240 28.80 -11.19 -8.66
N GLU A 241 28.73 -10.05 -9.35
CA GLU A 241 29.30 -8.79 -8.89
C GLU A 241 28.68 -8.37 -7.55
N VAL A 242 27.35 -8.34 -7.47
CA VAL A 242 26.62 -8.03 -6.25
C VAL A 242 27.01 -8.98 -5.13
N ARG A 243 27.01 -10.30 -5.37
CA ARG A 243 27.36 -11.28 -4.34
C ARG A 243 28.79 -11.09 -3.80
N SER A 244 29.74 -10.70 -4.66
CA SER A 244 31.13 -10.48 -4.23
C SER A 244 31.34 -9.18 -3.43
N SER A 245 30.44 -8.21 -3.56
CA SER A 245 30.55 -6.88 -2.94
C SER A 245 29.61 -6.63 -1.74
N SER A 246 28.56 -7.44 -1.57
CA SER A 246 27.44 -7.12 -0.66
C SER A 246 27.53 -7.69 0.77
N GLY A 247 28.61 -8.39 1.13
CA GLY A 247 28.71 -9.07 2.43
C GLY A 247 27.65 -10.17 2.62
N HIS A 248 27.22 -10.42 3.86
CA HIS A 248 26.30 -11.51 4.24
C HIS A 248 24.83 -11.06 4.34
N ASP A 249 24.38 -10.07 3.57
CA ASP A 249 22.96 -9.68 3.58
C ASP A 249 22.08 -10.84 3.06
N PRO A 250 21.12 -11.33 3.85
CA PRO A 250 20.35 -12.52 3.49
C PRO A 250 19.33 -12.26 2.38
N THR A 251 18.82 -11.04 2.23
CA THR A 251 17.89 -10.66 1.16
C THR A 251 18.62 -10.56 -0.18
N ILE A 252 19.78 -9.92 -0.21
CA ILE A 252 20.63 -9.84 -1.40
C ILE A 252 21.12 -11.24 -1.79
N THR A 253 21.51 -12.05 -0.80
CA THR A 253 21.88 -13.46 -1.03
C THR A 253 20.72 -14.21 -1.67
N LEU A 254 19.51 -14.09 -1.13
CA LEU A 254 18.32 -14.72 -1.70
C LEU A 254 18.08 -14.30 -3.16
N ILE A 255 18.06 -12.99 -3.45
CA ILE A 255 17.80 -12.46 -4.79
C ILE A 255 18.86 -12.97 -5.78
N THR A 256 20.14 -12.85 -5.43
CA THR A 256 21.23 -13.30 -6.32
C THR A 256 21.19 -14.81 -6.56
N LYS A 257 20.73 -15.62 -5.59
CA LYS A 257 20.55 -17.08 -5.78
C LYS A 257 19.46 -17.39 -6.78
N ILE A 258 18.30 -16.73 -6.65
CA ILE A 258 17.19 -16.85 -7.61
C ILE A 258 17.68 -16.49 -9.02
N VAL A 259 18.35 -15.34 -9.16
CA VAL A 259 18.86 -14.85 -10.45
C VAL A 259 19.91 -15.78 -11.05
N THR A 260 20.89 -16.22 -10.25
CA THR A 260 21.97 -17.12 -10.71
C THR A 260 21.40 -18.43 -11.20
N GLY A 261 20.48 -19.03 -10.45
CA GLY A 261 19.84 -20.28 -10.83
C GLY A 261 19.05 -20.18 -12.13
N TRP A 262 18.29 -19.10 -12.29
CA TRP A 262 17.57 -18.80 -13.53
C TRP A 262 18.45 -18.58 -14.73
N ALA A 263 19.39 -17.66 -14.61
CA ALA A 263 20.26 -17.29 -15.71
C ALA A 263 21.06 -18.51 -16.20
N SER A 264 21.52 -19.36 -15.28
CA SER A 264 22.23 -20.60 -15.61
C SER A 264 21.36 -21.56 -16.42
N HIS A 265 20.11 -21.76 -16.00
CA HIS A 265 19.16 -22.61 -16.72
C HIS A 265 18.80 -22.05 -18.10
N MET A 266 18.54 -20.74 -18.22
CA MET A 266 18.25 -20.10 -19.51
C MET A 266 19.41 -20.18 -20.51
N LEU A 267 20.65 -20.05 -20.02
CA LEU A 267 21.85 -20.15 -20.85
C LEU A 267 22.20 -21.60 -21.23
N GLY A 268 21.55 -22.60 -20.63
CA GLY A 268 21.90 -24.01 -20.80
C GLY A 268 23.29 -24.36 -20.25
N ARG A 269 23.78 -23.61 -19.25
CA ARG A 269 25.11 -23.78 -18.65
C ARG A 269 24.98 -24.07 -17.17
N SER A 270 25.87 -24.91 -16.63
CA SER A 270 25.95 -25.19 -15.19
C SER A 270 24.59 -25.55 -14.57
N PHE A 271 23.81 -26.41 -15.25
CA PHE A 271 22.43 -26.74 -14.86
C PHE A 271 22.30 -27.20 -13.40
N GLU A 272 23.16 -28.12 -12.98
CA GLU A 272 23.15 -28.65 -11.60
C GLU A 272 23.43 -27.55 -10.57
N GLN A 273 24.40 -26.69 -10.86
CA GLN A 273 24.71 -25.54 -10.00
C GLN A 273 23.54 -24.57 -9.94
N GLY A 274 22.89 -24.30 -11.08
CA GLY A 274 21.73 -23.41 -11.12
C GLY A 274 20.53 -23.95 -10.33
N LEU A 275 20.29 -25.27 -10.40
CA LEU A 275 19.27 -25.94 -9.59
C LEU A 275 19.60 -25.86 -8.09
N GLN A 276 20.87 -26.10 -7.73
CA GLN A 276 21.34 -26.01 -6.35
C GLN A 276 21.16 -24.60 -5.78
N GLU A 277 21.41 -23.56 -6.58
CA GLU A 277 21.18 -22.18 -6.15
C GLU A 277 19.69 -21.88 -5.90
N LEU A 278 18.79 -22.40 -6.74
CA LEU A 278 17.35 -22.25 -6.53
C LEU A 278 16.88 -23.00 -5.28
N HIS A 279 17.30 -24.24 -5.06
CA HIS A 279 16.97 -24.97 -3.83
C HIS A 279 17.50 -24.25 -2.59
N SER A 280 18.73 -23.74 -2.63
CA SER A 280 19.31 -22.95 -1.53
C SER A 280 18.53 -21.65 -1.28
N ALA A 281 17.96 -21.03 -2.31
CA ALA A 281 17.05 -19.88 -2.15
C ALA A 281 15.76 -20.28 -1.42
N VAL A 282 15.20 -21.46 -1.70
CA VAL A 282 14.02 -21.98 -0.98
C VAL A 282 14.33 -22.23 0.49
N GLU A 283 15.47 -22.85 0.78
CA GLU A 283 15.91 -23.10 2.15
C GLU A 283 16.07 -21.79 2.93
N LEU A 284 16.64 -20.76 2.31
CA LEU A 284 16.72 -19.42 2.91
C LEU A 284 15.32 -18.83 3.17
N LEU A 285 14.38 -18.96 2.24
CA LEU A 285 13.00 -18.49 2.42
C LEU A 285 12.25 -19.22 3.55
N GLN A 286 12.54 -20.50 3.75
CA GLN A 286 11.89 -21.34 4.77
C GLN A 286 12.52 -21.17 6.15
N SER A 287 13.84 -20.96 6.21
CA SER A 287 14.61 -20.76 7.44
C SER A 287 14.63 -19.31 7.94
N ALA A 288 14.18 -18.36 7.12
CA ALA A 288 14.30 -16.94 7.38
C ALA A 288 13.64 -16.49 8.71
N ASP A 289 14.48 -16.03 9.65
CA ASP A 289 14.13 -15.10 10.75
C ASP A 289 14.06 -13.63 10.27
N PHE A 290 14.07 -13.39 8.95
CA PHE A 290 14.08 -12.05 8.35
C PHE A 290 12.87 -11.81 7.43
N GLU A 291 12.41 -10.55 7.38
CA GLU A 291 11.26 -10.15 6.56
C GLU A 291 11.68 -10.05 5.09
N VAL A 292 11.03 -10.86 4.24
CA VAL A 292 11.21 -10.82 2.79
C VAL A 292 9.90 -10.42 2.15
N ASP A 293 9.97 -9.40 1.30
CA ASP A 293 8.86 -8.93 0.49
C ASP A 293 8.24 -10.08 -0.30
N THR A 294 6.90 -10.11 -0.30
CA THR A 294 6.10 -11.13 -0.98
C THR A 294 6.52 -11.34 -2.44
N GLU A 295 7.00 -10.28 -3.09
CA GLU A 295 7.45 -10.25 -4.47
C GLU A 295 8.59 -11.24 -4.72
N TRP A 296 9.61 -11.25 -3.86
CA TRP A 296 10.76 -12.14 -3.99
C TRP A 296 10.40 -13.60 -3.73
N LYS A 297 9.42 -13.87 -2.85
CA LYS A 297 8.84 -15.21 -2.65
C LYS A 297 8.13 -15.70 -3.91
N VAL A 298 7.35 -14.83 -4.54
CA VAL A 298 6.66 -15.14 -5.80
C VAL A 298 7.65 -15.39 -6.93
N LEU A 299 8.72 -14.59 -7.03
CA LEU A 299 9.76 -14.77 -8.04
C LEU A 299 10.53 -16.09 -7.85
N ALA A 300 10.90 -16.46 -6.62
CA ALA A 300 11.50 -17.76 -6.34
C ALA A 300 10.59 -18.92 -6.77
N ALA A 301 9.30 -18.87 -6.40
CA ALA A 301 8.33 -19.91 -6.74
C ALA A 301 8.06 -20.00 -8.25
N PHE A 302 7.91 -18.85 -8.94
CA PHE A 302 7.84 -18.81 -10.40
C PHE A 302 9.04 -19.52 -11.01
N GLY A 303 10.18 -19.42 -10.35
CA GLY A 303 11.41 -19.95 -10.89
C GLY A 303 11.56 -21.43 -10.85
N LEU A 304 11.17 -22.02 -9.74
CA LEU A 304 11.04 -23.45 -9.57
C LEU A 304 9.98 -24.00 -10.56
N ALA A 305 8.85 -23.32 -10.70
CA ALA A 305 7.80 -23.73 -11.63
C ALA A 305 8.30 -23.76 -13.09
N TRP A 306 9.09 -22.77 -13.51
CA TRP A 306 9.65 -22.71 -14.87
C TRP A 306 10.54 -23.92 -15.20
N ILE A 307 11.33 -24.39 -14.24
CA ILE A 307 12.26 -25.52 -14.41
C ILE A 307 11.63 -26.90 -14.13
N GLY A 308 10.30 -26.95 -13.91
CA GLY A 308 9.56 -28.18 -13.64
C GLY A 308 9.48 -28.59 -12.17
N GLU A 309 10.02 -27.79 -11.24
CA GLU A 309 10.00 -28.02 -9.79
C GLU A 309 8.68 -27.54 -9.15
N GLY A 310 7.58 -28.20 -9.52
CA GLY A 310 6.22 -27.79 -9.12
C GLY A 310 5.96 -27.91 -7.61
N ALA A 311 6.42 -28.99 -6.97
CA ALA A 311 6.19 -29.21 -5.54
C ALA A 311 6.93 -28.18 -4.65
N PRO A 312 8.22 -27.88 -4.87
CA PRO A 312 8.90 -26.77 -4.18
C PRO A 312 8.25 -25.40 -4.41
N ALA A 313 7.77 -25.12 -5.64
CA ALA A 313 7.05 -23.89 -5.92
C ALA A 313 5.76 -23.75 -5.09
N GLN A 314 4.97 -24.83 -4.99
CA GLN A 314 3.74 -24.87 -4.19
C GLN A 314 4.03 -24.70 -2.69
N ALA A 315 5.11 -25.30 -2.19
CA ALA A 315 5.52 -25.15 -0.79
C ALA A 315 5.81 -23.69 -0.38
N ILE A 316 6.18 -22.83 -1.34
CA ILE A 316 6.35 -21.38 -1.12
C ILE A 316 5.01 -20.65 -1.23
N LEU A 317 4.20 -20.96 -2.26
CA LEU A 317 2.99 -20.20 -2.59
C LEU A 317 1.81 -20.50 -1.68
N ASP A 318 1.59 -21.76 -1.28
CA ASP A 318 0.40 -22.14 -0.51
C ASP A 318 0.32 -21.45 0.86
N PRO A 319 1.39 -21.41 1.69
CA PRO A 319 1.37 -20.69 2.95
C PRO A 319 1.15 -19.19 2.75
N LEU A 320 1.73 -18.61 1.70
CA LEU A 320 1.58 -17.20 1.35
C LEU A 320 0.12 -16.88 0.99
N VAL A 321 -0.50 -17.68 0.10
CA VAL A 321 -1.89 -17.50 -0.31
C VAL A 321 -2.84 -17.67 0.88
N ASN A 322 -2.59 -18.67 1.73
CA ASN A 322 -3.40 -18.89 2.93
C ASN A 322 -3.32 -17.70 3.90
N ARG A 323 -2.12 -17.18 4.16
CA ARG A 323 -1.91 -15.99 4.99
C ARG A 323 -2.67 -14.77 4.44
N LEU A 324 -2.53 -14.50 3.14
CA LEU A 324 -3.21 -13.38 2.47
C LEU A 324 -4.75 -13.53 2.52
N ARG A 325 -5.28 -14.75 2.55
CA ARG A 325 -6.72 -15.01 2.72
C ARG A 325 -7.18 -14.78 4.16
N THR A 326 -6.41 -15.21 5.15
CA THR A 326 -6.78 -15.12 6.57
C THR A 326 -6.68 -13.71 7.12
N GLU A 327 -5.68 -12.94 6.71
CA GLU A 327 -5.44 -11.56 7.19
C GLU A 327 -6.43 -10.54 6.62
N LYS A 328 -7.38 -10.99 5.77
CA LYS A 328 -8.36 -10.15 5.08
C LYS A 328 -7.74 -8.93 4.39
N SER A 329 -6.50 -9.02 3.94
CA SER A 329 -5.83 -8.02 3.08
C SER A 329 -6.42 -8.09 1.66
N TRP A 330 -7.75 -8.00 1.52
CA TRP A 330 -8.48 -8.11 0.26
C TRP A 330 -8.33 -6.82 -0.57
N GLY A 331 -7.18 -6.72 -1.23
CA GLY A 331 -6.93 -5.94 -2.45
C GLY A 331 -6.15 -6.78 -3.48
N THR A 332 -6.11 -8.09 -3.29
CA THR A 332 -4.98 -8.96 -3.63
C THR A 332 -5.05 -9.63 -5.00
N CYS A 333 -3.94 -9.56 -5.73
CA CYS A 333 -3.59 -10.28 -6.96
C CYS A 333 -4.38 -9.93 -8.24
N ARG A 334 -3.71 -9.23 -9.16
CA ARG A 334 -4.16 -8.99 -10.55
C ARG A 334 -4.29 -10.27 -11.38
N TRP A 335 -3.77 -11.41 -10.90
CA TRP A 335 -3.88 -12.74 -11.52
C TRP A 335 -5.24 -13.43 -11.30
N ARG A 336 -6.33 -12.65 -11.21
CA ARG A 336 -7.69 -13.19 -11.23
C ARG A 336 -8.09 -13.45 -12.69
N CYS A 337 -7.94 -14.70 -13.14
CA CYS A 337 -8.74 -15.21 -14.25
C CYS A 337 -10.22 -14.95 -13.90
N LYS A 338 -10.88 -14.09 -14.69
CA LYS A 338 -12.32 -13.84 -14.61
C LYS A 338 -13.07 -15.13 -14.99
N SER A 339 -13.38 -16.00 -14.03
CA SER A 339 -14.53 -16.88 -14.19
C SER A 339 -15.77 -16.13 -13.70
N ARG A 340 -16.59 -15.71 -14.68
CA ARG A 340 -17.96 -15.27 -14.43
C ARG A 340 -18.74 -16.47 -13.91
N LEU A 341 -19.22 -16.42 -12.67
CA LEU A 341 -20.39 -17.17 -12.25
C LEU A 341 -21.28 -16.21 -11.46
N SER A 342 -22.26 -15.69 -12.18
CA SER A 342 -23.48 -15.09 -11.66
C SER A 342 -24.22 -16.11 -10.78
N PRO A 343 -24.69 -15.74 -9.58
CA PRO A 343 -25.76 -16.47 -8.94
C PRO A 343 -27.08 -15.92 -9.49
N THR A 344 -27.73 -16.74 -10.30
CA THR A 344 -29.19 -16.73 -10.44
C THR A 344 -29.82 -16.83 -9.05
N ALA A 345 -30.67 -15.87 -8.71
CA ALA A 345 -31.59 -15.98 -7.59
C ALA A 345 -32.95 -16.40 -8.16
N ASP A 346 -33.41 -17.57 -7.72
CA ASP A 346 -34.82 -17.75 -7.35
C ASP A 346 -35.03 -17.12 -5.96
#